data_AF-K9Q9M8-F1
#
_entry.id   AF-K9Q9M8-F1
#
_cell.length_a   1.000
_cell.length_b   1.000
_cell.length_c   1.000
_cell.angle_alpha   90.00
_cell.angle_beta   90.00
_cell.angle_gamma   90.00
#
_symmetry.space_group_name_H-M   'P 1'
#
loop_
_entity.id
_entity.type
_entity.pdbx_description
1 polymer ?
#
loop_
_entity_poly.entity_id
_entity_poly.type
_entity_poly.pdbx_seq_one_letter_code
_entity_poly.pdbx_strand_id
1 'polypeptide(L)'
;MKYKLLFTNLFIFSLSTLPSQACPSGNPQTIGYIRRDNNRCEGIQPRDVVAGIKLISIATRGITSYPNLITLQIPRLGNTTPEVTVQSLSKNYLLNNLSLKQNQGLFTFPFKPDVLNKAAVPPNSLRALAKVDDSVYVPVTIGKPSGRYEFVFYTSRRATFPTFAILRKGKVIYTSPRNNYQNGEVVFTWNALKAPAGRYQIHVMAQQERIGRKDEPFERRYDFDHNPNWLK
;
A
#
# COMPACT_ATOMS: atom_id res chain seq x y z
N MET A 1 -51.36 20.00 43.92
CA MET A 1 -50.09 19.28 44.17
C MET A 1 -50.00 18.08 43.24
N LYS A 2 -48.81 17.88 42.66
CA LYS A 2 -48.26 16.67 42.01
C LYS A 2 -48.15 16.69 40.49
N TYR A 3 -46.88 16.60 40.12
CA TYR A 3 -46.22 16.62 38.82
C TYR A 3 -46.18 15.21 38.19
N LYS A 4 -45.87 15.20 36.88
CA LYS A 4 -44.93 14.28 36.18
C LYS A 4 -45.47 12.86 35.89
N LEU A 5 -45.18 12.17 34.77
CA LEU A 5 -44.12 12.28 33.77
C LEU A 5 -44.61 11.78 32.39
N LEU A 6 -44.19 12.46 31.32
CA LEU A 6 -44.11 11.89 29.96
C LEU A 6 -42.91 10.93 29.90
N PHE A 7 -43.14 9.68 29.53
CA PHE A 7 -42.09 8.72 29.20
C PHE A 7 -41.72 8.85 27.71
N THR A 8 -40.64 9.60 27.44
CA THR A 8 -39.95 9.56 26.15
C THR A 8 -38.90 8.46 26.19
N ASN A 9 -39.17 7.36 25.48
CA ASN A 9 -38.22 6.26 25.31
C ASN A 9 -37.18 6.66 24.26
N LEU A 10 -36.00 7.10 24.70
CA LEU A 10 -34.86 7.39 23.83
C LEU A 10 -34.09 6.08 23.60
N PHE A 11 -34.38 5.38 22.50
CA PHE A 11 -33.55 4.25 22.05
C PHE A 11 -32.23 4.79 21.49
N ILE A 12 -31.22 4.87 22.35
CA ILE A 12 -29.84 5.14 21.94
C ILE A 12 -29.31 3.84 21.33
N PHE A 13 -29.37 3.72 20.01
CA PHE A 13 -28.62 2.71 19.28
C PHE A 13 -27.14 3.01 19.44
N SER A 14 -26.50 2.33 20.38
CA SER A 14 -25.04 2.20 20.43
C SER A 14 -24.59 1.48 19.17
N LEU A 15 -24.22 2.25 18.14
CA LEU A 15 -23.39 1.80 17.03
C LEU A 15 -22.04 1.39 17.61
N SER A 16 -21.96 0.16 18.12
CA SER A 16 -20.69 -0.50 18.40
C SER A 16 -19.97 -0.65 17.05
N THR A 17 -19.06 0.27 16.77
CA THR A 17 -18.06 0.11 15.73
C THR A 17 -17.35 -1.21 16.01
N LEU A 18 -17.62 -2.23 15.19
CA LEU A 18 -16.89 -3.49 15.27
C LEU A 18 -15.40 -3.14 15.17
N PRO A 19 -14.57 -3.54 16.15
CA PRO A 19 -13.14 -3.31 16.03
C PRO A 19 -12.66 -3.96 14.73
N SER A 20 -11.79 -3.25 14.01
CA SER A 20 -10.99 -3.80 12.91
C SER A 20 -10.59 -5.23 13.27
N GLN A 21 -11.07 -6.21 12.51
CA GLN A 21 -10.87 -7.62 12.82
C GLN A 21 -9.36 -7.89 12.88
N ALA A 22 -8.85 -8.07 14.09
CA ALA A 22 -7.54 -8.64 14.32
C ALA A 22 -7.47 -9.96 13.52
N CYS A 23 -6.40 -10.15 12.74
CA CYS A 23 -6.23 -11.35 11.93
C CYS A 23 -6.37 -12.62 12.78
N PRO A 24 -6.85 -13.74 12.19
CA PRO A 24 -7.17 -14.93 12.95
C PRO A 24 -5.92 -15.51 13.62
N SER A 25 -6.11 -16.18 14.76
CA SER A 25 -5.06 -17.00 15.37
C SER A 25 -4.97 -18.33 14.62
N GLY A 26 -3.78 -18.93 14.55
CA GLY A 26 -3.61 -20.24 13.92
C GLY A 26 -2.22 -20.82 14.12
N ASN A 27 -1.94 -21.93 13.44
CA ASN A 27 -0.66 -22.64 13.57
C ASN A 27 0.49 -21.88 12.88
N PRO A 28 1.52 -21.40 13.62
CA PRO A 28 2.63 -20.64 13.07
C PRO A 28 3.43 -21.37 11.99
N GLN A 29 3.38 -22.71 11.95
CA GLN A 29 4.09 -23.52 10.95
C GLN A 29 3.46 -23.47 9.55
N THR A 30 2.19 -23.07 9.47
CA THR A 30 1.43 -22.94 8.22
C THR A 30 1.71 -21.62 7.52
N ILE A 31 1.36 -21.55 6.24
CA ILE A 31 1.46 -20.32 5.43
C ILE A 31 0.18 -19.49 5.40
N GLY A 32 -0.90 -19.95 6.06
CA GLY A 32 -2.17 -19.22 6.09
C GLY A 32 -2.03 -17.84 6.73
N TYR A 33 -2.89 -16.91 6.34
CA TYR A 33 -2.97 -15.58 6.93
C TYR A 33 -3.45 -15.67 8.38
N ILE A 34 -2.53 -15.41 9.30
CA ILE A 34 -2.75 -15.49 10.75
C ILE A 34 -1.95 -14.39 11.46
N ARG A 35 -2.25 -14.18 12.74
CA ARG A 35 -1.41 -13.43 13.65
C ARG A 35 -0.09 -14.17 13.89
N ARG A 36 1.03 -13.48 13.75
CA ARG A 36 2.39 -13.99 13.96
C ARG A 36 3.13 -13.19 15.05
N ASP A 37 4.41 -13.50 15.24
CA ASP A 37 5.27 -12.79 16.19
C ASP A 37 5.24 -11.26 15.94
N ASN A 38 5.50 -10.48 17.00
CA ASN A 38 5.35 -9.02 17.02
C ASN A 38 3.95 -8.52 16.63
N ASN A 39 2.92 -9.35 16.84
CA ASN A 39 1.51 -9.02 16.59
C ASN A 39 1.20 -8.64 15.13
N ARG A 40 2.09 -8.96 14.19
CA ARG A 40 1.82 -8.72 12.76
C ARG A 40 0.82 -9.73 12.24
N CYS A 41 0.11 -9.35 11.20
CA CYS A 41 -0.74 -10.24 10.45
C CYS A 41 -0.02 -10.62 9.15
N GLU A 42 0.17 -11.91 8.90
CA GLU A 42 0.95 -12.37 7.76
C GLU A 42 0.48 -13.75 7.26
N GLY A 43 0.34 -13.88 5.94
CA GLY A 43 0.18 -15.17 5.28
C GLY A 43 -0.48 -15.08 3.92
N ILE A 44 -0.86 -16.24 3.42
CA ILE A 44 -1.65 -16.44 2.21
C ILE A 44 -3.12 -16.44 2.60
N GLN A 45 -3.91 -15.59 1.96
CA GLN A 45 -5.36 -15.55 2.14
C GLN A 45 -6.09 -15.68 0.82
N PRO A 46 -7.36 -16.14 0.82
CA PRO A 46 -8.23 -16.02 -0.34
C PRO A 46 -8.26 -14.58 -0.84
N ARG A 47 -8.31 -14.42 -2.16
CA ARG A 47 -8.27 -13.11 -2.78
C ARG A 47 -9.66 -12.50 -2.79
N ASP A 48 -9.79 -11.34 -2.16
CA ASP A 48 -10.92 -10.46 -2.48
C ASP A 48 -10.67 -9.83 -3.85
N VAL A 49 -11.59 -10.06 -4.79
CA VAL A 49 -11.53 -9.42 -6.10
C VAL A 49 -11.83 -7.93 -5.93
N VAL A 50 -10.77 -7.14 -5.82
CA VAL A 50 -10.88 -5.68 -5.78
C VAL A 50 -11.31 -5.20 -7.16
N ALA A 51 -12.50 -4.61 -7.24
CA ALA A 51 -12.98 -4.00 -8.48
C ALA A 51 -12.22 -2.71 -8.81
N GLY A 52 -12.13 -2.38 -10.10
CA GLY A 52 -11.59 -1.10 -10.57
C GLY A 52 -10.06 -1.05 -10.62
N ILE A 53 -9.54 0.15 -10.38
CA ILE A 53 -8.11 0.48 -10.39
C ILE A 53 -7.70 0.92 -8.98
N LYS A 54 -6.61 0.35 -8.44
CA LYS A 54 -6.12 0.64 -7.09
C LYS A 54 -4.61 0.85 -7.09
N LEU A 55 -4.15 1.91 -6.42
CA LEU A 55 -2.74 2.06 -6.06
C LEU A 55 -2.38 1.01 -5.00
N ILE A 56 -1.39 0.18 -5.29
CA ILE A 56 -0.99 -0.93 -4.41
C ILE A 56 0.48 -0.88 -3.98
N SER A 57 1.28 0.00 -4.59
CA SER A 57 2.68 0.15 -4.21
C SER A 57 3.19 1.56 -4.49
N ILE A 58 3.92 2.10 -3.51
CA ILE A 58 4.92 3.17 -3.67
C ILE A 58 6.15 2.68 -2.92
N ALA A 59 7.08 2.07 -3.64
CA ALA A 59 8.20 1.38 -3.01
C ALA A 59 9.52 1.64 -3.72
N THR A 60 10.61 1.40 -3.02
CA THR A 60 11.92 1.15 -3.62
C THR A 60 12.41 -0.22 -3.14
N ARG A 61 12.94 -1.02 -4.05
CA ARG A 61 13.19 -2.45 -3.78
C ARG A 61 14.47 -2.90 -4.46
N GLY A 62 15.45 -3.25 -3.65
CA GLY A 62 16.75 -3.75 -4.09
C GLY A 62 16.99 -5.22 -3.72
N ILE A 63 15.93 -6.03 -3.60
CA ILE A 63 16.02 -7.47 -3.35
C ILE A 63 15.75 -8.28 -4.63
N THR A 64 16.63 -9.25 -4.89
CA THR A 64 16.51 -10.25 -5.97
C THR A 64 16.25 -11.66 -5.42
N SER A 65 16.67 -11.92 -4.18
CA SER A 65 16.40 -13.11 -3.38
C SER A 65 16.06 -12.69 -1.94
N TYR A 66 15.46 -13.60 -1.17
CA TYR A 66 15.17 -13.33 0.23
C TYR A 66 16.40 -13.61 1.12
N PRO A 67 16.89 -12.61 1.88
CA PRO A 67 17.88 -12.85 2.93
C PRO A 67 17.24 -13.56 4.13
N ASN A 68 18.04 -13.96 5.11
CA ASN A 68 17.53 -14.52 6.38
C ASN A 68 16.62 -13.54 7.14
N LEU A 69 16.82 -12.23 6.95
CA LEU A 69 16.06 -11.17 7.57
C LEU A 69 15.80 -10.05 6.57
N ILE A 70 14.54 -9.72 6.33
CA ILE A 70 14.13 -8.57 5.52
C ILE A 70 13.81 -7.42 6.47
N THR A 71 14.23 -6.22 6.12
CA THR A 71 13.82 -5.00 6.83
C THR A 71 13.01 -4.13 5.90
N LEU A 72 11.81 -3.74 6.35
CA LEU A 72 11.07 -2.62 5.77
C LEU A 72 11.58 -1.34 6.41
N GLN A 73 11.86 -0.32 5.60
CA GLN A 73 12.18 1.02 6.09
C GLN A 73 11.20 2.01 5.49
N ILE A 74 10.59 2.83 6.34
CA ILE A 74 9.58 3.80 5.95
C ILE A 74 10.03 5.16 6.49
N PRO A 75 10.12 6.20 5.66
CA PRO A 75 10.43 7.54 6.13
C PRO A 75 9.46 8.02 7.20
N ARG A 76 10.00 8.68 8.22
CA ARG A 76 9.18 9.29 9.28
C ARG A 76 8.78 10.70 8.88
N LEU A 77 7.47 10.95 8.84
CA LEU A 77 6.88 12.28 8.71
C LEU A 77 6.29 12.68 10.06
N GLY A 78 7.03 13.44 10.86
CA GLY A 78 6.58 13.83 12.21
C GLY A 78 6.49 12.65 13.17
N ASN A 79 5.47 12.61 14.03
CA ASN A 79 5.31 11.55 15.05
C ASN A 79 4.28 10.48 14.69
N THR A 80 3.58 10.65 13.56
CA THR A 80 2.54 9.70 13.13
C THR A 80 3.18 8.42 12.60
N THR A 81 2.74 7.28 13.13
CA THR A 81 3.15 5.97 12.63
C THR A 81 2.34 5.63 11.38
N PRO A 82 2.97 5.31 10.24
CA PRO A 82 2.25 4.99 9.02
C PRO A 82 1.54 3.65 9.13
N GLU A 83 0.36 3.54 8.51
CA GLU A 83 -0.22 2.24 8.17
C GLU A 83 0.56 1.65 7.00
N VAL A 84 1.06 0.43 7.16
CA VAL A 84 1.89 -0.25 6.16
C VAL A 84 1.25 -1.57 5.77
N THR A 85 1.10 -1.76 4.46
CA THR A 85 0.71 -3.03 3.85
C THR A 85 1.79 -3.47 2.86
N VAL A 86 2.19 -4.74 2.98
CA VAL A 86 3.02 -5.43 2.00
C VAL A 86 2.23 -6.61 1.46
N GLN A 87 2.18 -6.77 0.14
CA GLN A 87 1.38 -7.80 -0.49
C GLN A 87 2.05 -8.37 -1.73
N SER A 88 1.59 -9.55 -2.15
CA SER A 88 1.89 -10.08 -3.47
C SER A 88 0.64 -10.68 -4.10
N LEU A 89 0.22 -10.08 -5.23
CA LEU A 89 -1.00 -10.49 -5.92
C LEU A 89 -0.87 -11.85 -6.63
N SER A 90 0.34 -12.27 -6.99
CA SER A 90 0.58 -13.56 -7.68
C SER A 90 0.40 -14.76 -6.76
N LYS A 91 0.59 -14.57 -5.46
CA LYS A 91 0.49 -15.63 -4.44
C LYS A 91 -0.56 -15.33 -3.36
N ASN A 92 -1.29 -14.24 -3.47
CA ASN A 92 -2.23 -13.74 -2.44
C ASN A 92 -1.59 -13.61 -1.05
N TYR A 93 -0.32 -13.22 -1.01
CA TYR A 93 0.38 -12.92 0.23
C TYR A 93 -0.04 -11.55 0.74
N LEU A 94 -0.29 -11.45 2.04
CA LEU A 94 -0.53 -10.20 2.76
C LEU A 94 0.29 -10.16 4.04
N LEU A 95 0.87 -8.98 4.31
CA LEU A 95 1.54 -8.60 5.54
C LEU A 95 1.08 -7.18 5.92
N ASN A 96 0.45 -7.04 7.08
CA ASN A 96 -0.07 -5.76 7.61
C ASN A 96 -0.15 -5.81 9.15
N ASN A 97 -0.74 -4.77 9.74
CA ASN A 97 -0.81 -4.58 11.21
C ASN A 97 0.58 -4.62 11.87
N LEU A 98 1.52 -3.84 11.32
CA LEU A 98 2.93 -3.88 11.72
C LEU A 98 3.19 -3.03 12.95
N SER A 99 3.83 -3.61 13.95
CA SER A 99 4.39 -2.85 15.08
C SER A 99 5.74 -2.25 14.68
N LEU A 100 5.71 -1.06 14.08
CA LEU A 100 6.91 -0.40 13.57
C LEU A 100 7.79 0.13 14.71
N LYS A 101 9.11 -0.08 14.59
CA LYS A 101 10.10 0.51 15.49
C LYS A 101 10.57 1.85 14.94
N GLN A 102 10.43 2.89 15.74
CA GLN A 102 10.94 4.21 15.41
C GLN A 102 12.46 4.24 15.63
N ASN A 103 13.19 4.69 14.62
CA ASN A 103 14.61 5.05 14.67
C ASN A 103 14.78 6.45 14.09
N GLN A 104 15.93 7.11 14.30
CA GLN A 104 16.18 8.48 13.85
C GLN A 104 15.80 8.66 12.36
N GLY A 105 14.72 9.41 12.10
CA GLY A 105 14.21 9.70 10.75
C GLY A 105 13.45 8.59 10.02
N LEU A 106 13.32 7.38 10.60
CA LEU A 106 12.71 6.21 9.95
C LEU A 106 11.82 5.39 10.90
N PHE A 107 10.82 4.75 10.34
CA PHE A 107 10.18 3.58 10.92
C PHE A 107 10.78 2.32 10.29
N THR A 108 11.00 1.28 11.09
CA THR A 108 11.61 0.03 10.65
C THR A 108 10.80 -1.18 11.10
N PHE A 109 10.80 -2.22 10.28
CA PHE A 109 10.17 -3.49 10.60
C PHE A 109 10.99 -4.66 10.06
N PRO A 110 11.83 -5.29 10.91
CA PRO A 110 12.55 -6.50 10.54
C PRO A 110 11.64 -7.73 10.68
N PHE A 111 11.66 -8.63 9.69
CA PHE A 111 10.92 -9.89 9.74
C PHE A 111 11.66 -11.00 8.97
N LYS A 112 11.46 -12.24 9.40
CA LYS A 112 11.96 -13.42 8.70
C LYS A 112 11.03 -13.78 7.54
N PRO A 113 11.54 -14.03 6.32
CA PRO A 113 10.69 -14.34 5.17
C PRO A 113 10.22 -15.81 5.13
N ASP A 114 9.97 -16.44 6.27
CA ASP A 114 9.63 -17.88 6.35
C ASP A 114 8.38 -18.21 5.54
N VAL A 115 7.33 -17.38 5.65
CA VAL A 115 6.09 -17.53 4.88
C VAL A 115 6.35 -17.30 3.39
N LEU A 116 7.09 -16.24 3.05
CA LEU A 116 7.42 -15.89 1.67
C LEU A 116 8.19 -17.01 0.97
N ASN A 117 9.17 -17.61 1.66
CA ASN A 117 9.95 -18.74 1.19
C ASN A 117 9.07 -19.99 1.03
N LYS A 118 8.33 -20.38 2.08
CA LYS A 118 7.46 -21.59 2.04
C LYS A 118 6.37 -21.51 0.97
N ALA A 119 5.79 -20.33 0.74
CA ALA A 119 4.77 -20.11 -0.29
C ALA A 119 5.36 -19.80 -1.68
N ALA A 120 6.69 -19.81 -1.82
CA ALA A 120 7.40 -19.47 -3.04
C ALA A 120 6.95 -18.13 -3.67
N VAL A 121 6.81 -17.09 -2.84
CA VAL A 121 6.46 -15.73 -3.29
C VAL A 121 7.67 -15.10 -3.97
N PRO A 122 7.60 -14.71 -5.25
CA PRO A 122 8.74 -14.06 -5.91
C PRO A 122 9.13 -12.73 -5.23
N PRO A 123 10.42 -12.47 -4.93
CA PRO A 123 10.84 -11.19 -4.33
C PRO A 123 10.45 -9.96 -5.16
N ASN A 124 10.43 -10.11 -6.50
CA ASN A 124 10.03 -9.06 -7.43
C ASN A 124 8.52 -8.83 -7.54
N SER A 125 7.69 -9.68 -6.92
CA SER A 125 6.23 -9.50 -6.86
C SER A 125 5.75 -8.89 -5.55
N LEU A 126 6.65 -8.51 -4.64
CA LEU A 126 6.30 -7.76 -3.44
C LEU A 126 5.95 -6.30 -3.78
N ARG A 127 4.83 -5.85 -3.22
CA ARG A 127 4.25 -4.51 -3.37
C ARG A 127 4.07 -3.95 -1.97
N ALA A 128 4.48 -2.71 -1.75
CA ALA A 128 4.39 -2.10 -0.44
C ALA A 128 3.82 -0.68 -0.53
N LEU A 129 2.85 -0.41 0.32
CA LEU A 129 2.17 0.87 0.42
C LEU A 129 2.16 1.30 1.87
N ALA A 130 2.59 2.54 2.11
CA ALA A 130 2.55 3.15 3.43
C ALA A 130 1.82 4.49 3.37
N LYS A 131 0.94 4.72 4.34
CA LYS A 131 0.07 5.89 4.41
C LYS A 131 0.14 6.52 5.79
N VAL A 132 0.31 7.84 5.85
CA VAL A 132 0.33 8.67 7.06
C VAL A 132 -0.94 9.51 7.09
N ASP A 133 -1.65 9.50 8.21
CA ASP A 133 -2.85 10.32 8.49
C ASP A 133 -3.88 10.30 7.34
N ASP A 134 -4.09 9.12 6.77
CA ASP A 134 -5.04 8.85 5.69
C ASP A 134 -4.98 9.73 4.42
N SER A 135 -3.91 10.50 4.25
CA SER A 135 -3.84 11.53 3.20
C SER A 135 -2.52 11.52 2.44
N VAL A 136 -1.43 11.06 3.07
CA VAL A 136 -0.09 11.17 2.50
C VAL A 136 0.56 9.80 2.39
N TYR A 137 1.08 9.49 1.21
CA TYR A 137 1.89 8.30 1.03
C TYR A 137 3.37 8.58 1.29
N VAL A 138 4.06 7.57 1.78
CA VAL A 138 5.53 7.57 1.90
C VAL A 138 6.08 6.31 1.26
N PRO A 139 7.26 6.38 0.61
CA PRO A 139 7.82 5.23 -0.05
C PRO A 139 8.27 4.19 0.97
N VAL A 140 7.98 2.92 0.71
CA VAL A 140 8.50 1.81 1.51
C VAL A 140 9.76 1.26 0.85
N THR A 141 10.86 1.22 1.59
CA THR A 141 12.08 0.51 1.17
C THR A 141 11.95 -0.95 1.59
N ILE A 142 12.01 -1.87 0.63
CA ILE A 142 12.02 -3.32 0.88
C ILE A 142 13.46 -3.82 0.71
N GLY A 143 14.11 -4.14 1.84
CA GLY A 143 15.53 -4.49 1.85
C GLY A 143 16.40 -3.24 1.71
N LYS A 144 16.97 -3.02 0.53
CA LYS A 144 17.79 -1.82 0.22
C LYS A 144 17.13 -0.97 -0.88
N PRO A 145 17.43 0.34 -0.95
CA PRO A 145 16.97 1.18 -2.05
C PRO A 145 17.52 0.72 -3.41
N SER A 146 16.76 1.00 -4.48
CA SER A 146 17.15 0.68 -5.86
C SER A 146 17.50 1.91 -6.71
N GLY A 147 17.58 3.10 -6.10
CA GLY A 147 17.78 4.37 -6.81
C GLY A 147 16.56 4.88 -7.58
N ARG A 148 15.41 4.18 -7.51
CA ARG A 148 14.16 4.58 -8.15
C ARG A 148 12.95 4.19 -7.31
N TYR A 149 11.84 4.86 -7.52
CA TYR A 149 10.53 4.43 -7.04
C TYR A 149 9.84 3.54 -8.07
N GLU A 150 9.11 2.55 -7.55
CA GLU A 150 8.16 1.70 -8.26
C GLU A 150 6.75 2.06 -7.76
N PHE A 151 5.96 2.66 -8.65
CA PHE A 151 4.54 2.91 -8.44
C PHE A 151 3.77 1.80 -9.14
N VAL A 152 2.92 1.08 -8.41
CA VAL A 152 2.17 -0.04 -8.99
C VAL A 152 0.69 0.17 -8.77
N PHE A 153 -0.06 0.13 -9.87
CA PHE A 153 -1.51 0.08 -9.88
C PHE A 153 -1.97 -1.34 -10.20
N TYR A 154 -2.98 -1.83 -9.49
CA TYR A 154 -3.72 -3.01 -9.90
C TYR A 154 -4.95 -2.57 -10.70
N THR A 155 -5.23 -3.27 -11.80
CA THR A 155 -6.48 -3.16 -12.55
C THR A 155 -7.12 -4.54 -12.66
N SER A 156 -8.41 -4.65 -12.31
CA SER A 156 -9.14 -5.93 -12.38
C SER A 156 -9.60 -6.32 -13.78
N ARG A 157 -9.59 -5.36 -14.71
CA ARG A 157 -9.86 -5.54 -16.14
C ARG A 157 -8.77 -4.87 -16.96
N ARG A 158 -8.75 -5.11 -18.27
CA ARG A 158 -7.82 -4.39 -19.15
C ARG A 158 -8.07 -2.89 -19.06
N ALA A 159 -7.02 -2.10 -18.97
CA ALA A 159 -7.11 -0.64 -18.89
C ALA A 159 -5.95 0.04 -19.60
N THR A 160 -6.18 1.20 -20.19
CA THR A 160 -5.12 2.11 -20.64
C THR A 160 -4.86 3.17 -19.59
N PHE A 161 -3.65 3.70 -19.52
CA PHE A 161 -3.24 4.76 -18.62
C PHE A 161 -2.67 5.92 -19.44
N PRO A 162 -3.51 6.71 -20.14
CA PRO A 162 -3.07 7.85 -20.95
C PRO A 162 -2.38 8.94 -20.12
N THR A 163 -2.59 8.96 -18.80
CA THR A 163 -1.85 9.84 -17.90
C THR A 163 -1.33 9.06 -16.71
N PHE A 164 0.00 9.07 -16.56
CA PHE A 164 0.68 8.88 -15.28
C PHE A 164 1.69 10.01 -15.20
N ALA A 165 1.44 10.97 -14.33
CA ALA A 165 2.28 12.14 -14.15
C ALA A 165 2.66 12.32 -12.69
N ILE A 166 3.86 12.87 -12.46
CA ILE A 166 4.30 13.32 -11.14
C ILE A 166 4.39 14.84 -11.19
N LEU A 167 3.71 15.48 -10.24
CA LEU A 167 3.62 16.92 -10.14
C LEU A 167 4.35 17.41 -8.90
N ARG A 168 4.94 18.60 -9.00
CA ARG A 168 5.51 19.34 -7.89
C ARG A 168 5.02 20.79 -7.97
N LYS A 169 4.39 21.29 -6.91
CA LYS A 169 3.79 22.64 -6.89
C LYS A 169 2.88 22.88 -8.11
N GLY A 170 2.05 21.90 -8.46
CA GLY A 170 1.13 21.94 -9.60
C GLY A 170 1.77 21.78 -10.99
N LYS A 171 3.10 21.70 -11.11
CA LYS A 171 3.79 21.51 -12.40
C LYS A 171 4.16 20.05 -12.62
N VAL A 172 3.86 19.51 -13.79
CA VAL A 172 4.32 18.18 -14.21
C VAL A 172 5.84 18.18 -14.34
N ILE A 173 6.50 17.27 -13.63
CA ILE A 173 7.96 17.10 -13.68
C ILE A 173 8.39 15.75 -14.25
N TYR A 174 7.46 14.80 -14.36
CA TYR A 174 7.68 13.48 -14.94
C TYR A 174 6.36 12.94 -15.49
N THR A 175 6.43 12.21 -16.60
CA THR A 175 5.29 11.51 -17.20
C THR A 175 5.73 10.16 -17.76
N SER A 176 4.86 9.16 -17.69
CA SER A 176 5.10 7.84 -18.29
C SER A 176 3.79 7.16 -18.66
N PRO A 177 3.10 7.58 -19.73
CA PRO A 177 1.83 6.99 -20.11
C PRO A 177 1.98 5.50 -20.52
N ARG A 178 0.88 4.77 -20.46
CA ARG A 178 0.72 3.41 -21.00
C ARG A 178 -0.56 3.37 -21.84
N ASN A 179 -0.44 3.75 -23.10
CA ASN A 179 -1.58 3.88 -24.01
C ASN A 179 -2.10 2.52 -24.52
N ASN A 180 -1.29 1.46 -24.43
CA ASN A 180 -1.71 0.11 -24.74
C ASN A 180 -2.44 -0.50 -23.54
N TYR A 181 -3.44 -1.35 -23.79
CA TYR A 181 -4.15 -2.05 -22.73
C TYR A 181 -3.20 -2.86 -21.83
N GLN A 182 -3.29 -2.59 -20.54
CA GLN A 182 -2.59 -3.29 -19.46
C GLN A 182 -3.59 -4.12 -18.67
N ASN A 183 -3.14 -5.21 -18.04
CA ASN A 183 -3.98 -6.04 -17.17
C ASN A 183 -3.21 -6.39 -15.89
N GLY A 184 -3.91 -6.54 -14.76
CA GLY A 184 -3.29 -6.87 -13.49
C GLY A 184 -2.41 -5.74 -12.96
N GLU A 185 -1.14 -6.00 -12.71
CA GLU A 185 -0.21 -5.01 -12.17
C GLU A 185 0.40 -4.14 -13.28
N VAL A 186 0.25 -2.83 -13.14
CA VAL A 186 0.81 -1.82 -14.04
C VAL A 186 1.88 -1.04 -13.29
N VAL A 187 3.13 -1.21 -13.72
CA VAL A 187 4.30 -0.65 -13.04
C VAL A 187 4.79 0.61 -13.77
N PHE A 188 4.93 1.68 -13.00
CA PHE A 188 5.59 2.91 -13.41
C PHE A 188 6.83 3.10 -12.54
N THR A 189 7.92 3.61 -13.12
CA THR A 189 9.16 3.84 -12.38
C THR A 189 9.63 5.27 -12.55
N TRP A 190 10.14 5.86 -11.47
CA TRP A 190 10.70 7.22 -11.51
C TRP A 190 12.04 7.25 -10.80
N ASN A 191 13.08 7.67 -11.53
CA ASN A 191 14.38 7.97 -10.93
C ASN A 191 14.33 9.37 -10.30
N ALA A 192 14.10 9.41 -8.99
CA ALA A 192 13.97 10.63 -8.23
C ALA A 192 15.27 11.06 -7.50
N LEU A 193 16.43 10.45 -7.80
CA LEU A 193 17.69 10.74 -7.11
C LEU A 193 18.12 12.22 -7.18
N LYS A 194 17.75 12.91 -8.27
CA LYS A 194 18.04 14.34 -8.48
C LYS A 194 16.83 15.24 -8.20
N ALA A 195 15.68 14.66 -7.86
CA ALA A 195 14.50 15.44 -7.53
C ALA A 195 14.69 16.04 -6.12
N PRO A 196 14.34 17.33 -5.90
CA PRO A 196 14.55 17.92 -4.58
C PRO A 196 13.53 17.39 -3.56
N ALA A 197 13.91 17.35 -2.28
CA ALA A 197 12.99 16.90 -1.24
C ALA A 197 11.70 17.75 -1.18
N GLY A 198 10.61 17.11 -0.73
CA GLY A 198 9.33 17.75 -0.46
C GLY A 198 8.14 16.92 -0.94
N ARG A 199 6.97 17.56 -0.94
CA ARG A 199 5.69 16.98 -1.35
C ARG A 199 5.53 16.95 -2.86
N TYR A 200 5.08 15.82 -3.36
CA TYR A 200 4.73 15.55 -4.75
C TYR A 200 3.32 14.98 -4.86
N GLN A 201 2.78 14.98 -6.07
CA GLN A 201 1.49 14.38 -6.36
C GLN A 201 1.60 13.47 -7.58
N ILE A 202 1.08 12.26 -7.47
CA ILE A 202 0.82 11.38 -8.62
C ILE A 202 -0.53 11.80 -9.18
N HIS A 203 -0.61 12.10 -10.47
CA HIS A 203 -1.87 12.25 -11.20
C HIS A 203 -2.00 11.11 -12.19
N VAL A 204 -3.08 10.35 -12.07
CA VAL A 204 -3.35 9.20 -12.93
C VAL A 204 -4.72 9.34 -13.57
N MET A 205 -4.77 9.14 -14.88
CA MET A 205 -5.99 8.97 -15.65
C MET A 205 -5.92 7.65 -16.40
N ALA A 206 -6.97 6.85 -16.30
CA ALA A 206 -7.09 5.56 -16.93
C ALA A 206 -8.46 5.35 -17.57
N GLN A 207 -8.54 4.45 -18.54
CA GLN A 207 -9.79 4.00 -19.16
C GLN A 207 -9.84 2.48 -19.02
N GLN A 208 -10.80 1.97 -18.24
CA GLN A 208 -10.94 0.53 -17.96
C GLN A 208 -12.02 -0.10 -18.85
N GLU A 209 -11.66 -1.19 -19.52
CA GLU A 209 -12.51 -1.89 -20.49
C GLU A 209 -13.78 -2.46 -19.83
N ARG A 210 -14.93 -2.23 -20.48
CA ARG A 210 -16.23 -2.81 -20.10
C ARG A 210 -16.83 -3.58 -21.26
N ILE A 211 -17.22 -4.83 -21.00
CA ILE A 211 -17.86 -5.69 -22.01
C ILE A 211 -19.16 -5.04 -22.50
N GLY A 212 -19.24 -4.79 -23.81
CA GLY A 212 -20.42 -4.24 -24.47
C GLY A 212 -20.79 -2.80 -24.09
N ARG A 213 -19.86 -2.04 -23.47
CA ARG A 213 -20.09 -0.65 -23.02
C ARG A 213 -18.85 0.19 -23.28
N LYS A 214 -19.02 1.52 -23.21
CA LYS A 214 -17.89 2.44 -23.18
C LYS A 214 -17.02 2.18 -21.96
N ASP A 215 -15.71 2.34 -22.13
CA ASP A 215 -14.72 2.27 -21.06
C ASP A 215 -15.08 3.17 -19.88
N GLU A 216 -14.77 2.70 -18.69
CA GLU A 216 -14.96 3.43 -17.45
C GLU A 216 -13.75 4.33 -17.18
N PRO A 217 -13.95 5.67 -17.11
CA PRO A 217 -12.88 6.58 -16.79
C PRO A 217 -12.52 6.46 -15.30
N PHE A 218 -11.23 6.50 -15.02
CA PHE A 218 -10.69 6.60 -13.67
C PHE A 218 -9.74 7.78 -13.60
N GLU A 219 -9.95 8.66 -12.62
CA GLU A 219 -9.03 9.74 -12.31
C GLU A 219 -8.81 9.84 -10.81
N ARG A 220 -7.54 9.85 -10.41
CA ARG A 220 -7.12 10.02 -9.02
C ARG A 220 -5.83 10.81 -8.92
N ARG A 221 -5.69 11.45 -7.76
CA ARG A 221 -4.48 12.13 -7.34
C ARG A 221 -4.03 11.55 -6.00
N TYR A 222 -2.73 11.32 -5.84
CA TYR A 222 -2.14 10.77 -4.63
C TYR A 222 -0.97 11.63 -4.20
N ASP A 223 -1.06 12.22 -3.02
CA ASP A 223 0.02 13.01 -2.45
C ASP A 223 1.05 12.11 -1.79
N PHE A 224 2.33 12.33 -2.08
CA PHE A 224 3.41 11.57 -1.46
C PHE A 224 4.63 12.44 -1.18
N ASP A 225 5.33 12.14 -0.10
CA ASP A 225 6.60 12.80 0.19
C ASP A 225 7.78 12.08 -0.46
N HIS A 226 8.78 12.88 -0.80
CA HIS A 226 10.03 12.42 -1.39
C HIS A 226 11.22 13.12 -0.71
N ASN A 227 12.30 12.36 -0.54
CA ASN A 227 13.63 12.87 -0.29
C ASN A 227 14.63 12.01 -1.08
N PRO A 228 15.58 12.60 -1.84
CA PRO A 228 16.55 11.85 -2.62
C PRO A 228 17.45 10.95 -1.76
N ASN A 229 17.63 11.26 -0.48
CA ASN A 229 18.40 10.41 0.44
C ASN A 229 17.71 9.08 0.78
N TRP A 230 16.40 8.94 0.54
CA TRP A 230 15.69 7.66 0.72
C TRP A 230 15.92 6.67 -0.43
N LEU A 231 16.61 7.10 -1.49
CA LEU A 231 16.92 6.29 -2.66
C LEU A 231 18.40 5.88 -2.75
N LYS A 232 19.22 6.29 -1.77
CA LYS A 232 20.67 6.06 -1.73
C LYS A 232 21.03 4.85 -0.87
#